data_AF-A0A2K2G5K1-F1
#
_entry.id   AF-A0A2K2G5K1-F1
#
_cell.length_a   1.000
_cell.length_b   1.000
_cell.length_c   1.000
_cell.angle_alpha   90.00
_cell.angle_beta   90.00
_cell.angle_gamma   90.00
#
_symmetry.space_group_name_H-M   'P 1'
#
loop_
_entity.id
_entity.type
_entity.pdbx_description
1 polymer ?
#
loop_
_entity_poly.entity_id
_entity_poly.type
_entity_poly.pdbx_seq_one_letter_code
_entity_poly.pdbx_strand_id
1 'polypeptide(L)' 'MAETPVCPRPEASPEVPLGEAEIAAAAYAREITIPAECAPGVAANLALLARHLRTMRGEPA' A
#
# COMPACT_ATOMS: atom_id res chain seq x y z
N MET A 1 -32.61 -3.67 -15.34
CA MET A 1 -31.66 -2.69 -14.79
C MET A 1 -30.92 -3.42 -13.68
N ALA A 2 -29.71 -3.91 -13.94
CA ALA A 2 -28.91 -4.58 -12.90
C ALA A 2 -28.17 -3.50 -12.10
N GLU A 3 -28.41 -3.47 -10.79
CA GLU A 3 -27.75 -2.56 -9.86
C GLU A 3 -26.28 -2.98 -9.74
N THR A 4 -25.35 -2.09 -10.10
CA THR A 4 -23.92 -2.36 -9.90
C THR A 4 -23.64 -2.34 -8.40
N PRO A 5 -23.07 -3.41 -7.82
CA PRO A 5 -22.73 -3.40 -6.40
C PRO A 5 -21.70 -2.29 -6.15
N VAL A 6 -22.06 -1.33 -5.30
CA VAL A 6 -21.15 -0.30 -4.81
C VAL A 6 -20.20 -0.98 -3.82
N CYS A 7 -18.94 -1.20 -4.22
CA CYS A 7 -17.91 -1.57 -3.26
C CYS A 7 -17.80 -0.44 -2.22
N PRO A 8 -18.06 -0.70 -0.93
CA PRO A 8 -17.90 0.32 0.09
C PRO A 8 -16.44 0.77 0.09
N ARG A 9 -16.22 2.05 -0.18
CA ARG A 9 -14.89 2.65 -0.11
C ARG A 9 -14.47 2.67 1.35
N PRO A 10 -13.34 2.04 1.74
CA PRO A 10 -12.85 2.13 3.11
C PRO A 10 -12.64 3.60 3.50
N GLU A 11 -13.11 3.98 4.69
CA GLU A 11 -13.20 5.38 5.15
C GLU A 11 -11.84 6.05 5.33
N ALA A 12 -10.77 5.27 5.46
CA ALA A 12 -9.40 5.73 5.39
C ALA A 12 -8.75 5.17 4.12
N SER A 13 -8.17 6.05 3.30
CA SER A 13 -7.19 5.58 2.31
C SER A 13 -6.00 5.05 3.10
N PRO A 14 -5.71 3.73 3.09
CA PRO A 14 -4.57 3.22 3.83
C PRO A 14 -3.31 3.89 3.29
N GLU A 15 -2.55 4.52 4.19
CA GLU A 15 -1.23 5.04 3.83
C GLU A 15 -0.33 3.87 3.45
N VAL A 16 0.50 4.09 2.43
CA VAL A 16 1.44 3.06 1.97
C VAL A 16 2.59 3.00 2.99
N PRO A 17 2.89 1.84 3.58
CA PRO A 17 4.03 1.72 4.49
C PRO A 17 5.33 1.97 3.73
N LEU A 18 6.18 2.86 4.24
CA LEU A 18 7.42 3.30 3.59
C LEU A 18 8.67 2.89 4.37
N GLY A 19 8.57 2.80 5.69
CA GLY A 19 9.67 2.35 6.54
C GLY A 19 9.72 0.83 6.70
N GLU A 20 10.91 0.26 6.90
CA GLU A 20 11.07 -1.19 7.14
C GLU A 20 10.19 -1.71 8.29
N ALA A 21 10.11 -0.95 9.38
CA ALA A 21 9.26 -1.29 10.53
C ALA A 21 7.77 -1.26 10.19
N GLU A 22 7.32 -0.30 9.37
CA GLU A 22 5.94 -0.20 8.92
C GLU A 22 5.59 -1.33 7.97
N ILE A 23 6.51 -1.68 7.07
CA ILE A 23 6.38 -2.81 6.14
C ILE A 23 6.27 -4.12 6.94
N ALA A 24 7.14 -4.34 7.92
CA ALA A 24 7.11 -5.50 8.78
C ALA A 24 5.81 -5.58 9.59
N ALA A 25 5.36 -4.47 10.17
CA ALA A 25 4.10 -4.41 10.91
C ALA A 25 2.88 -4.68 10.01
N ALA A 26 2.86 -4.10 8.81
CA ALA A 26 1.78 -4.29 7.84
C ALA A 26 1.71 -5.72 7.29
N ALA A 27 2.87 -6.36 7.10
CA ALA A 27 2.98 -7.74 6.68
C ALA A 27 2.54 -8.69 7.81
N TYR A 28 3.00 -8.45 9.05
CA TYR A 28 2.60 -9.21 10.23
C TYR A 28 1.08 -9.15 10.47
N ALA A 29 0.49 -7.95 10.40
CA ALA A 29 -0.95 -7.75 10.56
C ALA A 29 -1.79 -8.47 9.47
N ARG A 30 -1.17 -8.87 8.37
CA ARG A 30 -1.79 -9.61 7.26
C ARG A 30 -1.34 -11.06 7.17
N GLU A 31 -0.55 -11.52 8.14
CA GLU A 31 0.02 -12.87 8.16
C GLU A 31 0.84 -13.20 6.89
N ILE A 32 1.51 -12.18 6.32
CA ILE A 32 2.38 -12.31 5.15
C ILE A 32 3.84 -12.40 5.61
N THR A 33 4.53 -13.46 5.19
CA THR A 33 5.98 -13.57 5.35
C THR A 33 6.68 -12.97 4.13
N ILE A 34 7.55 -11.99 4.36
CA ILE A 34 8.42 -11.42 3.32
C ILE A 34 9.81 -12.05 3.46
N PRO A 35 10.27 -12.85 2.48
CA PRO A 35 11.64 -13.36 2.49
C PRO A 35 12.67 -12.22 2.52
N ALA A 36 13.79 -12.42 3.22
CA ALA A 36 14.78 -11.36 3.43
C ALA A 36 15.37 -10.85 2.10
N GLU A 37 15.57 -11.74 1.14
CA GLU A 37 16.02 -11.42 -0.21
C GLU A 37 15.02 -10.55 -1.01
N CYS A 38 13.74 -10.58 -0.64
CA CYS A 38 12.69 -9.80 -1.28
C CYS A 38 12.49 -8.42 -0.63
N ALA A 39 12.96 -8.21 0.60
CA ALA A 39 12.70 -6.99 1.37
C ALA A 39 13.09 -5.69 0.62
N PRO A 40 14.27 -5.58 -0.04
CA PRO A 40 14.62 -4.38 -0.79
C PRO A 40 13.66 -4.10 -1.95
N GLY A 41 13.21 -5.14 -2.65
CA GLY A 41 12.27 -5.02 -3.77
C GLY A 41 10.86 -4.62 -3.33
N VAL A 42 10.40 -5.17 -2.20
CA VAL A 42 9.12 -4.79 -1.59
C VAL A 42 9.15 -3.31 -1.20
N ALA A 43 10.21 -2.85 -0.52
CA ALA A 43 10.37 -1.45 -0.16
C ALA A 43 10.37 -0.52 -1.38
N ALA A 44 11.10 -0.88 -2.45
CA ALA A 44 11.12 -0.09 -3.69
C ALA A 44 9.74 0.00 -4.36
N ASN A 45 8.98 -1.10 -4.42
CA ASN A 45 7.63 -1.12 -4.98
C ASN A 45 6.65 -0.28 -4.17
N LEU A 46 6.73 -0.34 -2.84
CA LEU A 46 5.89 0.47 -1.97
C LEU A 46 6.21 1.96 -2.09
N ALA A 47 7.49 2.33 -2.18
CA ALA A 47 7.90 3.70 -2.47
C ALA A 47 7.34 4.19 -3.82
N LEU A 48 7.35 3.34 -4.84
CA LEU A 48 6.76 3.64 -6.15
C LEU A 48 5.24 3.85 -6.04
N LEU A 49 4.52 2.96 -5.34
CA LEU A 49 3.08 3.10 -5.11
C LEU A 49 2.76 4.40 -4.37
N ALA A 50 3.49 4.73 -3.31
CA ALA A 50 3.28 5.96 -2.55
C ALA A 50 3.42 7.21 -3.44
N ARG A 51 4.45 7.22 -4.31
CA ARG A 51 4.62 8.30 -5.29
C ARG A 51 3.44 8.40 -6.26
N HIS A 52 2.96 7.26 -6.78
CA HIS A 52 1.81 7.26 -7.69
C HIS A 52 0.55 7.77 -6.99
N LEU A 53 0.32 7.40 -5.73
CA LEU A 53 -0.80 7.91 -4.95
C LEU A 53 -0.73 9.42 -4.77
N ARG A 54 0.45 9.98 -4.42
CA ARG A 54 0.65 11.44 -4.35
C ARG A 54 0.29 12.11 -5.67
N THR A 55 0.82 11.60 -6.78
CA THR A 55 0.53 12.13 -8.12
C THR A 55 -0.97 12.08 -8.45
N MET A 56 -1.66 10.97 -8.16
CA MET A 56 -3.11 10.84 -8.40
C MET A 56 -3.95 11.75 -7.50
N ARG A 57 -3.42 12.17 -6.35
CA ARG A 57 -4.05 13.16 -5.46
C ARG A 57 -3.75 14.61 -5.87
N GLY A 58 -2.91 14.82 -6.89
CA GLY A 58 -2.45 16.16 -7.29
C GLY A 58 -1.38 16.74 -6.37
N GLU A 59 -0.76 15.91 -5.53
CA GLU A 59 0.34 16.29 -4.64
C GLU A 59 1.68 16.20 -5.38
N PRO A 60 2.67 17.03 -5.00
CA PRO A 60 4.02 16.90 -5.53
C PRO A 60 4.62 15.53 -5.20
N ALA A 61 5.34 14.98 -6.18
CA ALA A 61 5.98 13.68 -6.10
C ALA A 61 7.15 13.66 -5.11
#